data_AF-A0A6A8ALG9-F1
#
_entry.id   AF-A0A6A8ALG9-F1
#
_cell.length_a   1.000
_cell.length_b   1.000
_cell.length_c   1.000
_cell.angle_alpha   90.00
_cell.angle_beta   90.00
_cell.angle_gamma   90.00
#
_symmetry.space_group_name_H-M   'P 1'
#
loop_
_entity.id
_entity.type
_entity.pdbx_description
1 polymer ?
#
loop_
_entity_poly.entity_id
_entity_poly.type
_entity_poly.pdbx_seq_one_letter_code
_entity_poly.pdbx_strand_id
1 'polypeptide(L)'
;MKSLGGSLLSRTFCSPLFRDQLLQAGLGTVSEIFDGDAPHSPRGCIAQAWSVAEPLRAYVEDITLNRPPHEKEVLQTLDYQ
;
A
#
# COMPACT_ATOMS: atom_id res chain seq x y z
N MET A 1 -20.19 13.05 -6.43
CA MET A 1 -18.94 13.71 -6.00
C MET A 1 -17.95 12.63 -5.57
N LYS A 2 -17.03 12.19 -6.46
CA LYS A 2 -15.92 11.31 -6.04
C LYS A 2 -14.84 12.21 -5.45
N SER A 3 -14.60 12.05 -4.16
CA SER A 3 -13.67 12.83 -3.36
C SER A 3 -12.28 12.89 -4.02
N LEU A 4 -11.88 14.07 -4.50
CA LEU A 4 -10.49 14.36 -4.90
C LEU A 4 -9.55 14.51 -3.68
N GLY A 5 -10.10 14.51 -2.45
CA GLY A 5 -9.35 14.75 -1.21
C GLY A 5 -8.55 13.54 -0.68
N GLY A 6 -8.86 12.31 -1.11
CA GLY A 6 -8.17 11.12 -0.62
C GLY A 6 -6.77 10.89 -1.22
N SER A 7 -6.54 11.32 -2.47
CA SER A 7 -5.32 10.97 -3.22
C SER A 7 -4.04 11.67 -2.74
N LEU A 8 -4.17 12.84 -2.12
CA LEU A 8 -3.02 13.62 -1.64
C LEU A 8 -2.46 13.04 -0.33
N LEU A 9 -3.36 12.66 0.59
CA LEU A 9 -3.00 12.05 1.87
C LEU A 9 -2.39 10.65 1.67
N SER A 10 -2.97 9.84 0.78
CA SER A 10 -2.43 8.51 0.46
C SER A 10 -1.05 8.58 -0.19
N ARG A 11 -0.81 9.54 -1.11
CA ARG A 11 0.53 9.79 -1.67
C ARG A 11 1.56 10.15 -0.62
N THR A 12 1.16 10.99 0.34
CA THR A 12 2.06 11.46 1.40
C THR A 12 2.45 10.30 2.32
N PHE A 13 1.54 9.36 2.58
CA PHE A 13 1.78 8.18 3.41
C PHE A 13 2.62 7.11 2.71
N CYS A 14 2.35 6.84 1.42
CA CYS A 14 3.09 5.82 0.67
C CYS A 14 4.51 6.25 0.27
N SER A 15 4.76 7.55 0.07
CA SER A 15 6.07 8.04 -0.38
C SER A 15 7.25 7.66 0.56
N PRO A 16 7.21 7.91 1.88
CA PRO A 16 8.30 7.51 2.78
C PRO A 16 8.46 5.99 2.88
N LEU A 17 7.36 5.23 2.78
CA LEU A 17 7.39 3.77 2.81
C LEU A 17 8.21 3.19 1.64
N PHE A 18 8.01 3.69 0.42
CA PHE A 18 8.73 3.21 -0.76
C PHE A 18 10.11 3.86 -0.97
N ARG A 19 10.37 5.03 -0.40
CA ARG A 19 11.67 5.70 -0.56
C ARG A 19 12.69 5.26 0.48
N ASP A 20 12.28 5.21 1.75
CA ASP A 20 13.21 5.09 2.86
C ASP A 20 13.22 3.66 3.40
N GLN A 21 12.06 3.02 3.58
CA GLN A 21 11.98 1.72 4.26
C GLN A 21 12.50 0.54 3.44
N LEU A 22 12.50 0.65 2.10
CA LEU A 22 13.01 -0.41 1.19
C LEU A 22 14.51 -0.71 1.36
N LEU A 23 15.25 0.11 2.10
CA LEU A 23 16.69 -0.05 2.31
C LEU A 23 17.07 -0.17 3.80
N GLN A 24 16.11 -0.10 4.74
CA GLN A 24 16.42 -0.06 6.17
C GLN A 24 16.64 -1.43 6.80
N ALA A 25 15.69 -2.36 6.64
CA ALA A 25 15.75 -3.68 7.27
C ALA A 25 16.20 -4.80 6.30
N GLY A 26 15.83 -4.67 5.03
CA GLY A 26 16.14 -5.63 3.97
C GLY A 26 16.09 -4.94 2.62
N LEU A 27 16.79 -5.49 1.62
CA LEU A 27 16.89 -4.87 0.29
C LEU A 27 15.60 -5.10 -0.50
N GLY A 28 14.90 -4.01 -0.81
CA GLY A 28 13.67 -4.04 -1.60
C GLY A 28 12.48 -4.62 -0.87
N THR A 29 12.52 -4.70 0.47
CA THR A 29 11.44 -5.25 1.29
C THR A 29 10.94 -4.23 2.30
N VAL A 30 9.71 -4.42 2.77
CA VAL A 30 9.09 -3.61 3.82
C VAL A 30 8.88 -4.52 5.03
N SER A 31 9.33 -4.05 6.20
CA SER A 31 9.12 -4.77 7.46
C SER A 31 7.65 -4.85 7.83
N GLU A 32 7.29 -5.91 8.54
CA GLU A 32 5.92 -6.18 8.99
C GLU A 32 5.36 -5.09 9.91
N ILE A 33 6.16 -4.60 10.85
CA ILE A 33 5.74 -3.64 11.89
C ILE A 33 6.76 -2.51 11.98
N PHE A 34 6.30 -1.32 12.38
CA PHE A 34 7.13 -0.18 12.72
C PHE A 34 6.76 0.37 14.10
N ASP A 35 7.72 0.95 14.82
CA ASP A 35 7.44 1.65 16.07
C ASP A 35 6.48 2.83 15.84
N GLY A 36 5.56 3.08 16.77
CA GLY A 36 4.58 4.17 16.65
C GLY A 36 5.18 5.57 16.82
N ASP A 37 6.29 5.68 17.56
CA ASP A 37 7.04 6.92 17.75
C ASP A 37 8.20 7.03 16.76
N ALA A 38 8.54 8.25 16.38
CA ALA A 38 9.74 8.51 15.59
C ALA A 38 11.00 7.96 16.32
N PRO A 39 11.94 7.31 15.60
CA PRO A 39 12.10 7.28 14.14
C PRO A 39 11.36 6.13 13.42
N HIS A 40 10.36 5.51 14.05
CA HIS A 40 9.57 4.41 13.48
C HIS A 40 10.42 3.20 13.08
N SER A 41 11.23 2.69 14.00
CA SER A 41 12.15 1.57 13.72
C SER A 41 11.41 0.32 13.22
N PRO A 42 11.96 -0.44 12.25
CA PRO A 42 11.37 -1.67 11.77
C PRO A 42 11.38 -2.79 12.82
N ARG A 43 10.30 -3.58 12.86
CA ARG A 43 10.06 -4.71 13.78
C ARG A 43 9.42 -5.87 13.04
N GLY A 44 9.36 -7.03 13.69
CA GLY A 44 8.71 -8.22 13.17
C GLY A 44 9.50 -8.86 12.02
N CYS A 45 8.79 -9.50 11.09
CA CYS A 45 9.42 -10.10 9.93
C CYS A 45 10.00 -9.03 8.99
N ILE A 46 11.26 -9.21 8.56
CA ILE A 46 11.94 -8.30 7.63
C ILE A 46 11.28 -8.31 6.24
N ALA A 47 10.76 -9.46 5.81
CA ALA A 47 10.26 -9.68 4.46
C ALA A 47 9.04 -10.61 4.44
N GLN A 48 7.84 -10.02 4.49
CA GLN A 48 6.60 -10.71 4.16
C GLN A 48 6.07 -10.23 2.82
N ALA A 49 5.51 -11.15 2.02
CA ALA A 49 5.00 -10.82 0.70
C ALA A 49 3.90 -9.74 0.75
N TRP A 50 3.00 -9.80 1.75
CA TRP A 50 1.92 -8.82 1.87
C TRP A 50 2.40 -7.42 2.25
N SER A 51 3.51 -7.30 2.98
CA SER A 51 4.07 -6.00 3.39
C SER A 51 4.51 -5.14 2.21
N VAL A 52 4.79 -5.78 1.06
CA VAL A 52 5.07 -5.08 -0.21
C VAL A 52 3.87 -5.09 -1.14
N ALA A 53 3.22 -6.26 -1.29
CA ALA A 53 2.14 -6.44 -2.27
C ALA A 53 0.94 -5.52 -2.00
N GLU A 54 0.52 -5.37 -0.75
CA GLU A 54 -0.69 -4.62 -0.42
C GLU A 54 -0.49 -3.10 -0.55
N PRO A 55 0.59 -2.48 -0.03
CA PRO A 55 0.87 -1.07 -0.30
C PRO A 55 1.06 -0.78 -1.80
N LEU A 56 1.65 -1.72 -2.55
CA LEU A 56 1.84 -1.56 -3.99
C LEU A 56 0.50 -1.61 -4.74
N ARG A 57 -0.38 -2.56 -4.40
CA ARG A 57 -1.73 -2.65 -4.94
C ARG A 57 -2.51 -1.37 -4.67
N ALA A 58 -2.52 -0.88 -3.42
CA ALA A 58 -3.17 0.38 -3.05
C ALA A 58 -2.58 1.58 -3.83
N TYR A 59 -1.27 1.61 -4.03
CA TYR A 59 -0.64 2.65 -4.86
C TYR A 59 -1.13 2.58 -6.31
N VAL A 60 -1.15 1.41 -6.91
CA VAL A 60 -1.58 1.23 -8.31
C VAL A 60 -3.08 1.57 -8.46
N GLU A 61 -3.93 0.99 -7.64
CA GLU A 61 -5.39 1.06 -7.79
C GLU A 61 -5.98 2.38 -7.29
N ASP A 62 -5.48 2.92 -6.17
CA ASP A 62 -6.07 4.08 -5.49
C ASP A 62 -5.30 5.38 -5.72
N ILE A 63 -3.98 5.31 -5.93
CA ILE A 63 -3.14 6.51 -6.15
C ILE A 63 -2.92 6.77 -7.64
N THR A 64 -2.60 5.75 -8.43
CA THR A 64 -2.44 5.89 -9.89
C THR A 64 -3.74 5.70 -10.65
N LEU A 65 -4.80 5.25 -9.96
CA LEU A 65 -6.13 4.99 -10.52
C LEU A 65 -6.11 3.93 -11.64
N ASN A 66 -5.12 3.04 -11.62
CA ASN A 66 -5.03 1.92 -12.53
C ASN A 66 -5.74 0.71 -11.92
N ARG A 67 -7.00 0.53 -12.29
CA ARG A 67 -7.85 -0.52 -11.73
C ARG A 67 -7.81 -1.80 -12.56
N PRO A 68 -8.08 -2.96 -11.94
CA PRO A 68 -8.15 -4.23 -12.66
C PRO A 68 -9.19 -4.17 -13.80
N PRO A 69 -8.87 -4.68 -15.01
CA PRO A 69 -9.76 -4.57 -16.18
C PRO A 69 -11.17 -5.15 -15.95
N HIS A 70 -11.27 -6.22 -15.16
CA HIS A 70 -12.51 -6.96 -14.89
C HIS A 70 -13.11 -6.67 -13.51
N GLU A 71 -12.67 -5.63 -12.80
CA GLU A 71 -13.16 -5.27 -11.46
C GLU A 71 -14.70 -5.23 -11.39
N LYS A 72 -15.34 -4.57 -12.37
CA LYS A 72 -16.80 -4.41 -12.39
C LYS A 72 -17.57 -5.72 -12.57
N GLU A 73 -17.07 -6.59 -13.45
CA GLU A 73 -17.70 -7.89 -13.74
C GLU A 73 -17.63 -8.80 -12.51
N VAL A 74 -16.48 -8.78 -11.81
CA VAL A 74 -16.29 -9.53 -10.55
C VAL A 74 -17.21 -9.00 -9.46
N LEU A 75 -17.23 -7.68 -9.22
CA LEU A 75 -18.07 -7.08 -8.16
C LEU A 75 -19.56 -7.34 -8.41
N GLN A 76 -20.03 -7.21 -9.65
CA GLN A 76 -21.41 -7.52 -10.02
C GLN A 76 -21.79 -8.98 -9.77
N THR A 77 -20.84 -9.90 -9.92
CA THR A 77 -21.06 -11.33 -9.64
C THR A 77 -21.17 -11.60 -8.13
N LEU A 78 -20.40 -10.89 -7.32
CA LEU A 78 -20.42 -11.00 -5.85
C LEU A 78 -21.67 -10.37 -5.24
N ASP A 79 -22.16 -9.26 -5.80
CA ASP A 79 -23.39 -8.58 -5.36
C ASP A 79 -24.67 -9.36 -5.70
N TYR A 80 -24.56 -10.43 -6.49
CA TYR A 80 -25.66 -11.30 -6.92
C TYR A 80 -25.80 -12.58 -6.06
N GLN A 81 -25.05 -12.69 -4.96
CA GLN A 81 -25.17 -13.73 -3.93
C GLN A 81 -25.83 -13.16 -2.67
#